data_AF-A0A3Q2CYQ1-F1
#
_entry.id   AF-A0A3Q2CYQ1-F1
#
_cell.length_a   1.000
_cell.length_b   1.000
_cell.length_c   1.000
_cell.angle_alpha   90.00
_cell.angle_beta   90.00
_cell.angle_gamma   90.00
#
_symmetry.space_group_name_H-M   'P 1'
#
loop_
_entity.id
_entity.type
_entity.pdbx_description
1 polymer ?
#
loop_
_entity_poly.entity_id
_entity_poly.type
_entity_poly.pdbx_seq_one_letter_code
_entity_poly.pdbx_strand_id
1 'polypeptide(L)'
;MHQVPLPGMKWVDNHRGVFNVELVAVSTIHTQDQYLDKFFALVHALDEHVFPVRIGDMRIMENNLETELKSSIAALNSAQLEPVVRFLHLLLDKLVLLVVRPPVIAGQIVNLGQASFEVMASVVNRLHKYLDTSQDMHGRNSLLSSYIHYVFRLPSTDPNSPSPGPGGLGGSVHYATMARSAVRPASLNLSRSRSLSNSNPDISGTPTSPDDEVRSIIGSKVRDSKDLFHEELALQWVVSSGSVREGALQQAWFFFELMVKSIIHHLYFTERLESPRKNRFPERFMDDITALVSTIAGDIVSRFQKVNKDQLKINTSLAFFLNDLLSVMDRGFVFTLIKTYWKQVSTKLYALQNPTLESLRLDFLRIVCSHEHYVTLNLPCSLLTPPASPSPSVSSATSQVSQKNLFLKSI
;
A
#
# COMPACT_ATOMS: atom_id res chain seq x y z
N MET A 1 0.72 -13.73 49.89
CA MET A 1 0.35 -12.57 50.74
C MET A 1 0.06 -13.08 52.15
N HIS A 2 0.76 -12.60 53.16
CA HIS A 2 0.38 -12.85 54.56
C HIS A 2 -0.92 -12.09 54.88
N GLN A 3 -1.96 -12.79 55.31
CA GLN A 3 -3.26 -12.20 55.66
C GLN A 3 -3.15 -11.41 56.97
N VAL A 4 -3.34 -10.09 56.90
CA VAL A 4 -3.57 -9.25 58.08
C VAL A 4 -5.10 -9.17 58.28
N PRO A 5 -5.67 -9.77 59.34
CA PRO A 5 -7.10 -9.69 59.59
C PRO A 5 -7.47 -8.28 60.07
N LEU A 6 -8.38 -7.62 59.35
CA LEU A 6 -8.94 -6.32 59.76
C LEU A 6 -9.90 -6.52 60.96
N PRO A 7 -9.93 -5.58 61.93
CA PRO A 7 -10.79 -5.69 63.11
C PRO A 7 -12.27 -5.78 62.72
N GLY A 8 -12.99 -6.77 63.27
CA GLY A 8 -14.42 -6.98 63.01
C GLY A 8 -14.75 -7.93 61.85
N MET A 9 -13.75 -8.43 61.11
CA MET A 9 -13.98 -9.39 60.02
C MET A 9 -14.07 -10.84 60.57
N LYS A 10 -15.19 -11.53 60.34
CA LYS A 10 -15.35 -12.97 60.61
C LYS A 10 -15.62 -13.71 59.31
N TRP A 11 -14.86 -14.77 59.05
CA TRP A 11 -15.10 -15.66 57.91
C TRP A 11 -16.40 -16.44 58.14
N VAL A 12 -17.27 -16.44 57.13
CA VAL A 12 -18.60 -17.05 57.24
C VAL A 12 -18.54 -18.58 57.06
N ASP A 13 -17.52 -19.12 56.35
CA ASP A 13 -17.45 -20.54 55.93
C ASP A 13 -16.12 -21.27 56.25
N ASN A 14 -15.52 -21.07 57.43
CA ASN A 14 -14.28 -21.77 57.85
C ASN A 14 -13.16 -21.73 56.79
N HIS A 15 -12.92 -20.55 56.20
CA HIS A 15 -11.92 -20.34 55.13
C HIS A 15 -12.14 -21.15 53.83
N ARG A 16 -13.29 -21.80 53.64
CA ARG A 16 -13.61 -22.40 52.35
C ARG A 16 -13.86 -21.29 51.32
N GLY A 17 -13.18 -21.39 50.18
CA GLY A 17 -13.41 -20.48 49.05
C GLY A 17 -14.85 -20.63 48.56
N VAL A 18 -15.60 -19.53 48.58
CA VAL A 18 -17.03 -19.50 48.17
C VAL A 18 -17.15 -19.33 46.66
N PHE A 19 -16.28 -18.53 46.05
CA PHE A 19 -16.21 -18.30 44.62
C PHE A 19 -14.77 -17.93 44.23
N ASN A 20 -14.44 -18.14 42.95
CA ASN A 20 -13.19 -17.66 42.37
C ASN A 20 -13.47 -16.36 41.60
N VAL A 21 -12.62 -15.35 41.76
CA VAL A 21 -12.69 -14.11 40.99
C VAL A 21 -11.44 -14.03 40.13
N GLU A 22 -11.63 -14.02 38.82
CA GLU A 22 -10.59 -13.71 37.85
C GLU A 22 -10.79 -12.28 37.34
N LEU A 23 -9.77 -11.43 37.50
CA LEU A 23 -9.79 -10.05 37.04
C LEU A 23 -8.89 -9.93 35.81
N VAL A 24 -9.49 -9.62 34.66
CA VAL A 24 -8.77 -9.36 33.41
C VAL A 24 -8.88 -7.88 33.07
N ALA A 25 -7.76 -7.16 33.10
CA ALA A 25 -7.72 -5.72 32.82
C ALA A 25 -7.68 -5.46 31.30
N VAL A 26 -8.80 -5.11 30.68
CA VAL A 26 -8.85 -4.80 29.24
C VAL A 26 -8.43 -3.35 29.00
N SER A 27 -7.43 -3.14 28.15
CA SER A 27 -6.98 -1.80 27.72
C SER A 27 -7.09 -1.66 26.21
N THR A 28 -7.43 -0.44 25.76
CA THR A 28 -7.40 -0.04 24.35
C THR A 28 -6.03 0.49 23.93
N ILE A 29 -5.11 0.65 24.88
CA ILE A 29 -3.77 1.22 24.68
C ILE A 29 -2.71 0.13 24.83
N HIS A 30 -2.86 -0.73 25.84
CA HIS A 30 -1.90 -1.79 26.14
C HIS A 30 -2.50 -3.15 25.82
N THR A 31 -1.77 -3.91 25.00
CA THR A 31 -2.12 -5.29 24.67
C THR A 31 -1.66 -6.21 25.80
N GLN A 32 -2.45 -7.25 26.08
CA GLN A 32 -2.05 -8.34 26.98
C GLN A 32 -1.29 -9.45 26.25
N ASP A 33 -1.23 -9.40 24.91
CA ASP A 33 -0.48 -10.34 24.10
C ASP A 33 1.02 -9.99 24.12
N GLN A 34 1.84 -10.91 24.64
CA GLN A 34 3.28 -10.72 24.81
C GLN A 34 4.03 -10.38 23.51
N TYR A 35 3.57 -10.88 22.36
CA TYR A 35 4.26 -10.67 21.08
C TYR A 35 3.95 -9.28 20.53
N LEU A 36 2.68 -8.88 20.61
CA LEU A 36 2.27 -7.51 20.24
C LEU A 36 2.86 -6.47 21.20
N ASP A 37 2.87 -6.74 22.51
CA ASP A 37 3.40 -5.81 23.51
C ASP A 37 4.89 -5.55 23.28
N LYS A 38 5.68 -6.62 23.12
CA LYS A 38 7.10 -6.52 22.80
C LYS A 38 7.34 -5.73 21.51
N PHE A 39 6.59 -6.02 20.46
CA PHE A 39 6.72 -5.31 19.19
C PHE A 39 6.42 -3.81 19.33
N PHE A 40 5.29 -3.46 19.95
CA PHE A 40 4.92 -2.06 20.13
C PHE A 40 5.91 -1.31 21.01
N ALA A 41 6.39 -1.92 22.08
CA ALA A 41 7.40 -1.32 22.96
C ALA A 41 8.72 -1.06 22.22
N LEU A 42 9.17 -2.00 21.39
CA LEU A 42 10.40 -1.84 20.60
C LEU A 42 10.27 -0.76 19.52
N VAL A 43 9.15 -0.71 18.80
CA VAL A 43 8.92 0.32 17.78
C VAL A 43 8.75 1.70 18.42
N HIS A 44 8.10 1.79 19.58
CA HIS A 44 8.00 3.04 20.33
C HIS A 44 9.38 3.52 20.84
N ALA A 45 10.20 2.62 21.36
CA ALA A 45 11.56 2.97 21.79
C ALA A 45 12.44 3.44 20.64
N LEU A 46 12.24 2.85 19.46
CA LEU A 46 12.89 3.27 18.23
C LEU A 46 12.46 4.67 17.81
N ASP A 47 11.15 4.98 17.87
CA ASP A 47 10.60 6.30 17.53
C ASP A 47 11.07 7.41 18.49
N GLU A 48 11.10 7.13 19.80
CA GLU A 48 11.43 8.11 20.85
C GLU A 48 12.93 8.13 21.26
N HIS A 49 13.76 7.25 20.68
CA HIS A 49 15.15 7.02 21.07
C HIS A 49 15.36 6.75 22.58
N VAL A 50 14.39 6.10 23.22
CA VAL A 50 14.44 5.83 24.67
C VAL A 50 15.15 4.50 24.93
N PHE A 51 16.45 4.59 25.24
CA PHE A 51 17.28 3.45 25.60
C PHE A 51 17.90 3.59 27.00
N PRO A 52 18.00 2.51 27.78
CA PRO A 52 17.58 1.14 27.49
C PRO A 52 16.06 0.92 27.64
N VAL A 53 15.49 0.04 26.82
CA VAL A 53 14.08 -0.35 26.92
C VAL A 53 13.93 -1.42 27.99
N ARG A 54 12.94 -1.27 28.87
CA ARG A 54 12.56 -2.31 29.83
C ARG A 54 11.22 -2.89 29.43
N ILE A 55 11.20 -4.19 29.12
CA ILE A 55 9.99 -4.95 28.79
C ILE A 55 9.92 -6.12 29.76
N GLY A 56 9.03 -6.02 30.77
CA GLY A 56 9.07 -6.92 31.92
C GLY A 56 10.43 -6.89 32.62
N ASP A 57 11.04 -8.06 32.79
CA ASP A 57 12.38 -8.21 33.39
C ASP A 57 13.53 -8.03 32.38
N MET A 58 13.23 -7.93 31.08
CA MET A 58 14.25 -7.80 30.04
C MET A 58 14.70 -6.35 29.87
N ARG A 59 16.02 -6.14 29.83
CA ARG A 59 16.64 -4.85 29.52
C ARG A 59 17.30 -4.92 28.13
N ILE A 60 16.75 -4.16 27.19
CA ILE A 60 17.21 -4.14 25.79
C ILE A 60 18.05 -2.88 25.59
N MET A 61 19.29 -3.09 25.17
CA MET A 61 20.26 -2.07 24.83
C MET A 61 20.24 -1.81 23.32
N GLU A 62 20.68 -0.64 22.88
CA GLU A 62 20.66 -0.24 21.46
C GLU A 62 21.43 -1.22 20.56
N ASN A 63 22.54 -1.77 21.04
CA ASN A 63 23.36 -2.74 20.31
C ASN A 63 22.64 -4.08 20.03
N ASN A 64 21.62 -4.42 20.81
CA ASN A 64 20.81 -5.62 20.62
C ASN A 64 19.46 -5.30 19.96
N LEU A 65 19.18 -4.03 19.67
CA LEU A 65 17.87 -3.61 19.18
C LEU A 65 17.53 -4.23 17.83
N GLU A 66 18.50 -4.30 16.91
CA GLU A 66 18.27 -4.88 15.59
C GLU A 66 17.81 -6.35 15.68
N THR A 67 18.53 -7.16 16.46
CA THR A 67 18.23 -8.59 16.60
C THR A 67 16.89 -8.80 17.30
N GLU A 68 16.63 -8.03 18.35
CA GLU A 68 15.36 -8.08 19.09
C GLU A 68 14.18 -7.60 18.23
N LEU A 69 14.35 -6.57 17.41
CA LEU A 69 13.30 -6.05 16.53
C LEU A 69 12.98 -7.03 15.40
N LYS A 70 13.99 -7.60 14.74
CA LYS A 70 13.78 -8.67 13.74
C LYS A 70 13.08 -9.89 14.34
N SER A 71 13.53 -10.33 15.51
CA SER A 71 12.90 -11.43 16.25
C SER A 71 11.45 -11.11 16.63
N SER A 72 11.20 -9.90 17.11
CA SER A 72 9.86 -9.46 17.51
C SER A 72 8.91 -9.39 16.33
N ILE A 73 9.35 -8.92 15.16
CA ILE A 73 8.55 -8.91 13.93
C ILE A 73 8.16 -10.33 13.56
N ALA A 74 9.12 -11.25 13.48
CA ALA A 74 8.84 -12.65 13.15
C ALA A 74 7.88 -13.33 14.14
N ALA A 75 7.98 -12.98 15.43
CA ALA A 75 7.15 -13.53 16.50
C ALA A 75 5.69 -13.05 16.48
N LEU A 76 5.35 -12.00 15.72
CA LEU A 76 3.97 -11.53 15.54
C LEU A 76 3.04 -12.61 14.95
N ASN A 77 3.59 -13.57 14.21
CA ASN A 77 2.85 -14.71 13.69
C ASN A 77 2.28 -15.61 14.81
N SER A 78 2.88 -15.56 16.00
CA SER A 78 2.48 -16.33 17.18
C SER A 78 1.49 -15.59 18.09
N ALA A 79 1.17 -14.33 17.80
CA ALA A 79 0.20 -13.54 18.56
C ALA A 79 -1.20 -14.17 18.53
N GLN A 80 -2.03 -13.96 19.55
CA GLN A 80 -3.42 -14.43 19.55
C GLN A 80 -4.29 -13.65 18.54
N LEU A 81 -5.29 -14.30 17.95
CA LEU A 81 -6.11 -13.68 16.89
C LEU A 81 -6.91 -12.48 17.40
N GLU A 82 -7.55 -12.61 18.56
CA GLU A 82 -8.39 -11.55 19.12
C GLU A 82 -7.59 -10.24 19.40
N PRO A 83 -6.41 -10.28 20.06
CA PRO A 83 -5.53 -9.11 20.17
C PRO A 83 -5.11 -8.54 18.82
N VAL A 84 -4.76 -9.38 17.84
CA VAL A 84 -4.40 -8.92 16.49
C VAL A 84 -5.55 -8.16 15.84
N VAL A 85 -6.79 -8.63 15.97
CA VAL A 85 -7.98 -7.93 15.46
C VAL A 85 -8.18 -6.59 16.18
N ARG A 86 -8.07 -6.58 17.52
CA ARG A 86 -8.27 -5.37 18.34
C ARG A 86 -7.25 -4.27 18.04
N PHE A 87 -5.99 -4.66 17.84
CA PHE A 87 -4.87 -3.76 17.59
C PHE A 87 -4.45 -3.71 16.12
N LEU A 88 -5.29 -4.17 15.20
CA LEU A 88 -4.95 -4.34 13.77
C LEU A 88 -4.41 -3.06 13.12
N HIS A 89 -5.09 -1.95 13.37
CA HIS A 89 -4.70 -0.66 12.83
C HIS A 89 -3.30 -0.23 13.29
N LEU A 90 -3.03 -0.30 14.60
CA LEU A 90 -1.72 0.02 15.16
C LEU A 90 -0.64 -0.94 14.65
N LEU A 91 -0.96 -2.23 14.55
CA LEU A 91 -0.05 -3.24 14.02
C LEU A 91 0.35 -2.94 12.58
N LEU A 92 -0.63 -2.71 11.69
CA LEU A 92 -0.35 -2.42 10.29
C LEU A 92 0.34 -1.06 10.12
N ASP A 93 -0.05 -0.02 10.86
CA ASP A 93 0.59 1.29 10.80
C ASP A 93 2.07 1.21 11.22
N LYS A 94 2.39 0.47 12.28
CA LYS A 94 3.79 0.27 12.71
C LYS A 94 4.58 -0.60 11.73
N LEU A 95 3.98 -1.63 11.10
CA LEU A 95 4.65 -2.39 10.05
C LEU A 95 4.92 -1.52 8.81
N VAL A 96 3.94 -0.71 8.39
CA VAL A 96 4.10 0.28 7.31
C VAL A 96 5.20 1.28 7.64
N LEU A 97 5.28 1.76 8.89
CA LEU A 97 6.34 2.65 9.35
C LEU A 97 7.73 2.02 9.16
N LEU A 98 7.91 0.77 9.55
CA LEU A 98 9.20 0.06 9.41
C LEU A 98 9.58 -0.20 7.95
N VAL A 99 8.61 -0.29 7.05
CA VAL A 99 8.83 -0.39 5.59
C VAL A 99 9.28 0.96 5.02
N VAL A 100 8.64 2.06 5.43
CA VAL A 100 8.90 3.43 4.91
C VAL A 100 10.13 4.08 5.53
N ARG A 101 10.45 3.73 6.76
CA ARG A 101 11.54 4.34 7.55
C ARG A 101 12.40 3.23 8.13
N PRO A 102 13.31 2.67 7.33
CA PRO A 102 14.25 1.69 7.85
C PRO A 102 15.07 2.34 8.98
N PRO A 103 15.09 1.76 10.19
CA PRO A 103 15.75 2.39 11.33
C PRO A 103 17.26 2.45 11.16
N VAL A 104 17.87 3.52 11.66
CA VAL A 104 19.33 3.64 11.76
C VAL A 104 19.74 3.28 13.18
N ILE A 105 20.39 2.13 13.35
CA ILE A 105 20.86 1.64 14.64
C ILE A 105 22.39 1.65 14.61
N ALA A 106 23.02 2.34 15.57
CA ALA A 106 24.49 2.49 15.60
C ALA A 106 25.11 3.00 14.28
N GLY A 107 24.39 3.86 13.53
CA GLY A 107 24.84 4.42 12.25
C GLY A 107 24.65 3.50 11.03
N GLN A 108 24.06 2.31 11.18
CA GLN A 108 23.74 1.40 10.09
C GLN A 108 22.23 1.37 9.82
N ILE A 109 21.85 1.41 8.55
CA ILE A 109 20.46 1.26 8.12
C ILE A 109 20.09 -0.22 8.26
N VAL A 110 19.09 -0.51 9.08
CA VAL A 110 18.56 -1.86 9.28
C VAL A 110 17.38 -2.09 8.35
N ASN A 111 17.54 -3.00 7.39
CA ASN A 111 16.46 -3.35 6.48
C ASN A 111 15.44 -4.27 7.17
N LEU A 112 14.26 -3.74 7.44
CA LEU A 112 13.11 -4.44 8.02
C LEU A 112 11.95 -4.56 7.04
N GLY A 113 12.10 -4.05 5.80
CA GLY A 113 11.02 -4.00 4.81
C GLY A 113 10.50 -5.40 4.46
N GLN A 114 11.41 -6.33 4.18
CA GLN A 114 11.05 -7.71 3.82
C GLN A 114 10.34 -8.44 4.98
N ALA A 115 10.89 -8.37 6.19
CA ALA A 115 10.30 -9.02 7.36
C ALA A 115 8.93 -8.42 7.70
N SER A 116 8.77 -7.10 7.56
CA SER A 116 7.50 -6.42 7.80
C SER A 116 6.46 -6.79 6.75
N PHE A 117 6.85 -6.83 5.46
CA PHE A 117 5.97 -7.27 4.37
C PHE A 117 5.50 -8.72 4.55
N GLU A 118 6.41 -9.62 4.94
CA GLU A 118 6.09 -11.01 5.23
C GLU A 118 5.04 -11.15 6.34
N VAL A 119 5.21 -10.41 7.44
CA VAL A 119 4.25 -10.43 8.55
C VAL A 119 2.93 -9.78 8.16
N MET A 120 2.94 -8.69 7.37
CA MET A 120 1.72 -8.11 6.81
C MET A 120 0.94 -9.13 5.99
N ALA A 121 1.60 -9.88 5.11
CA ALA A 121 0.98 -10.96 4.33
C ALA A 121 0.43 -12.07 5.22
N SER A 122 1.17 -12.49 6.24
CA SER A 122 0.70 -13.51 7.18
C SER A 122 -0.54 -13.06 7.97
N VAL A 123 -0.52 -11.84 8.53
CA VAL A 123 -1.62 -11.26 9.32
C VAL A 123 -2.88 -11.10 8.45
N VAL A 124 -2.73 -10.57 7.24
CA VAL A 124 -3.84 -10.39 6.29
C VAL A 124 -4.50 -11.73 5.93
N ASN A 125 -3.70 -12.76 5.62
CA ASN A 125 -4.20 -14.10 5.34
C ASN A 125 -4.90 -14.73 6.54
N ARG A 126 -4.30 -14.59 7.72
CA ARG A 126 -4.85 -15.10 8.97
C ARG A 126 -6.20 -14.46 9.27
N LEU A 127 -6.33 -13.15 9.14
CA LEU A 127 -7.59 -12.44 9.34
C LEU A 127 -8.64 -12.85 8.33
N HIS A 128 -8.29 -12.98 7.05
CA HIS A 128 -9.23 -13.46 6.04
C HIS A 128 -9.75 -14.86 6.38
N LYS A 129 -8.84 -15.79 6.69
CA LYS A 129 -9.17 -17.20 6.97
C LYS A 129 -10.02 -17.41 8.23
N TYR A 130 -9.76 -16.68 9.31
CA TYR A 130 -10.45 -16.92 10.58
C TYR A 130 -11.68 -16.02 10.80
N LEU A 131 -11.87 -14.99 9.97
CA LEU A 131 -13.02 -14.09 10.03
C LEU A 131 -13.88 -14.19 8.75
N ASP A 132 -14.09 -15.42 8.26
CA ASP A 132 -14.87 -15.67 7.03
C ASP A 132 -16.32 -15.14 7.11
N THR A 133 -16.87 -14.94 8.31
CA THR A 133 -18.21 -14.37 8.53
C THR A 133 -18.28 -12.86 8.35
N SER A 134 -17.15 -12.16 8.22
CA SER A 134 -17.09 -10.70 8.02
C SER A 134 -16.62 -10.33 6.61
N GLN A 135 -17.15 -11.00 5.59
CA GLN A 135 -16.86 -10.66 4.20
C GLN A 135 -17.89 -9.68 3.64
N ASP A 136 -17.43 -8.70 2.84
CA ASP A 136 -18.28 -7.77 2.10
C ASP A 136 -18.93 -8.46 0.88
N MET A 137 -19.73 -7.70 0.11
CA MET A 137 -20.40 -8.20 -1.10
C MET A 137 -19.42 -8.71 -2.18
N HIS A 138 -18.13 -8.39 -2.07
CA HIS A 138 -17.08 -8.80 -2.99
C HIS A 138 -16.23 -9.95 -2.43
N GLY A 139 -16.58 -10.52 -1.27
CA GLY A 139 -15.82 -11.59 -0.63
C GLY A 139 -14.51 -11.10 0.01
N ARG A 140 -14.37 -9.79 0.26
CA ARG A 140 -13.21 -9.18 0.93
C ARG A 140 -13.49 -9.06 2.42
N ASN A 141 -12.46 -9.16 3.25
CA ASN A 141 -12.63 -8.97 4.69
C ASN A 141 -12.97 -7.50 4.99
N SER A 142 -14.10 -7.26 5.67
CA SER A 142 -14.62 -5.91 5.92
C SER A 142 -13.73 -5.07 6.84
N LEU A 143 -13.01 -5.69 7.77
CA LEU A 143 -12.05 -4.99 8.64
C LEU A 143 -10.83 -4.51 7.86
N LEU A 144 -10.27 -5.38 7.02
CA LEU A 144 -9.14 -5.02 6.16
C LEU A 144 -9.52 -3.92 5.17
N SER A 145 -10.70 -4.03 4.57
CA SER A 145 -11.23 -2.97 3.71
C SER A 145 -11.42 -1.67 4.49
N SER A 146 -12.01 -1.72 5.69
CA SER A 146 -12.21 -0.53 6.53
C SER A 146 -10.88 0.12 6.96
N TYR A 147 -9.86 -0.68 7.26
CA TYR A 147 -8.52 -0.18 7.54
C TYR A 147 -7.98 0.63 6.35
N ILE A 148 -8.02 0.07 5.13
CA ILE A 148 -7.59 0.78 3.93
C ILE A 148 -8.40 2.06 3.77
N HIS A 149 -9.73 2.01 3.86
CA HIS A 149 -10.60 3.15 3.55
C HIS A 149 -10.53 4.29 4.58
N TYR A 150 -10.51 3.98 5.87
CA TYR A 150 -10.69 4.99 6.92
C TYR A 150 -9.47 5.24 7.79
N VAL A 151 -8.57 4.26 7.92
CA VAL A 151 -7.51 4.30 8.94
C VAL A 151 -6.14 4.54 8.34
N PHE A 152 -5.83 3.86 7.23
CA PHE A 152 -4.51 3.91 6.60
C PHE A 152 -4.08 5.36 6.33
N ARG A 153 -2.92 5.72 6.88
CA ARG A 153 -2.24 7.00 6.66
C ARG A 153 -0.78 6.73 6.33
N LEU A 154 -0.22 7.54 5.44
CA LEU A 154 1.22 7.51 5.23
C LEU A 154 1.90 8.05 6.49
N PRO A 155 3.01 7.44 6.95
CA PRO A 155 3.81 7.98 8.04
C PRO A 155 4.19 9.44 7.72
N SER A 156 3.53 10.40 8.40
CA SER A 156 3.63 11.84 8.10
C SER A 156 5.08 12.31 8.10
N THR A 157 5.50 12.95 7.02
CA THR A 157 6.82 13.59 6.90
C THR A 157 7.04 14.72 7.89
N ASP A 158 5.99 15.17 8.57
CA ASP A 158 6.02 16.20 9.61
C ASP A 158 5.38 15.67 10.92
N PRO A 159 6.11 15.68 12.05
CA PRO A 159 5.52 15.43 13.36
C PRO A 159 4.64 16.61 13.87
N ASN A 160 4.45 17.67 13.06
CA ASN A 160 3.76 18.90 13.46
C ASN A 160 2.53 19.27 12.60
N SER A 161 1.90 18.35 11.86
CA SER A 161 0.57 18.65 11.31
C SER A 161 -0.48 18.49 12.43
N PRO A 162 -1.13 19.58 12.90
CA PRO A 162 -2.12 19.45 13.96
C PRO A 162 -3.35 18.72 13.41
N SER A 163 -3.76 17.63 14.06
CA SER A 163 -5.19 17.28 14.07
C SER A 163 -5.94 18.44 14.76
N PRO A 164 -7.17 18.79 14.33
CA PRO A 164 -7.94 19.84 14.96
C PRO A 164 -8.40 19.36 16.35
N GLY A 165 -7.64 19.71 17.38
CA GLY A 165 -7.94 19.44 18.79
C GLY A 165 -7.09 20.35 19.69
N PRO A 166 -7.64 20.91 20.78
CA PRO A 166 -6.99 21.99 21.51
C PRO A 166 -6.01 21.47 22.58
N GLY A 167 -4.76 21.93 22.48
CA GLY A 167 -3.86 22.15 23.62
C GLY A 167 -2.85 21.04 23.93
N GLY A 168 -1.57 21.43 24.05
CA GLY A 168 -0.54 20.61 24.72
C GLY A 168 0.86 20.79 24.16
N LEU A 169 1.71 21.52 24.89
CA LEU A 169 3.11 21.84 24.62
C LEU A 169 4.06 20.63 24.69
N GLY A 170 5.10 20.60 23.84
CA GLY A 170 6.43 20.10 24.24
C GLY A 170 7.18 19.16 23.27
N GLY A 171 8.43 19.52 22.97
CA GLY A 171 9.53 18.55 22.74
C GLY A 171 9.96 18.31 21.30
N SER A 172 11.16 18.78 20.94
CA SER A 172 11.74 18.73 19.59
C SER A 172 12.49 17.43 19.31
N VAL A 173 12.16 16.78 18.20
CA VAL A 173 12.93 15.71 17.54
C VAL A 173 14.14 16.32 16.82
N HIS A 174 15.33 15.75 16.97
CA HIS A 174 16.51 16.12 16.19
C HIS A 174 16.75 15.10 15.07
N TYR A 175 16.23 15.38 13.88
CA TYR A 175 16.80 14.93 12.61
C TYR A 175 17.79 16.00 12.12
N ALA A 176 18.77 15.63 11.28
CA ALA A 176 19.81 16.54 10.78
C ALA A 176 19.21 17.89 10.34
N THR A 177 19.45 18.92 11.15
CA THR A 177 18.82 20.24 11.03
C THR A 177 19.85 21.23 10.49
N MET A 178 19.47 22.00 9.47
CA MET A 178 19.96 23.37 9.31
C MET A 178 18.74 24.30 9.33
N ALA A 179 18.72 25.17 10.34
CA ALA A 179 17.64 26.09 10.67
C ALA A 179 17.65 27.37 9.83
N ARG A 180 16.52 28.11 9.87
CA ARG A 180 16.45 29.55 10.23
C ARG A 180 14.99 30.04 10.40
N SER A 181 14.71 30.62 11.57
CA SER A 181 13.58 31.50 11.94
C SER A 181 13.65 32.86 11.20
N ALA A 182 12.70 33.81 11.21
CA ALA A 182 11.25 33.90 11.47
C ALA A 182 10.84 35.37 11.25
N VAL A 183 9.89 35.69 10.34
CA VAL A 183 9.01 36.89 10.39
C VAL A 183 7.69 36.57 9.64
N ARG A 184 6.54 36.97 10.21
CA ARG A 184 5.16 36.70 9.74
C ARG A 184 4.62 37.80 8.77
N PRO A 185 3.44 37.59 8.13
CA PRO A 185 3.14 38.07 6.78
C PRO A 185 2.33 39.37 6.76
N ALA A 186 2.34 40.05 5.61
CA ALA A 186 1.34 41.06 5.29
C ALA A 186 1.00 41.04 3.80
N SER A 187 -0.30 41.05 3.53
CA SER A 187 -0.98 41.31 2.26
C SER A 187 -1.00 40.19 1.21
N LEU A 188 -2.20 39.62 1.07
CA LEU A 188 -2.74 39.06 -0.17
C LEU A 188 -2.75 40.19 -1.22
N ASN A 189 -2.05 40.00 -2.34
CA ASN A 189 -2.28 40.78 -3.55
C ASN A 189 -2.43 39.83 -4.74
N LEU A 190 -3.68 39.40 -4.94
CA LEU A 190 -4.16 38.76 -6.16
C LEU A 190 -4.26 39.83 -7.25
N SER A 191 -3.16 40.11 -7.93
CA SER A 191 -3.20 40.93 -9.14
C SER A 191 -1.97 40.70 -10.00
N ARG A 192 -2.01 39.62 -10.81
CA ARG A 192 -1.47 39.55 -12.19
C ARG A 192 -1.66 38.14 -12.75
N SER A 193 -2.92 37.78 -12.95
CA SER A 193 -3.29 36.88 -14.05
C SER A 193 -3.12 37.65 -15.36
N ARG A 194 -1.93 37.56 -15.97
CA ARG A 194 -1.72 37.86 -17.40
C ARG A 194 -0.72 36.85 -17.96
N SER A 195 -1.28 35.80 -18.54
CA SER A 195 -0.92 35.28 -19.87
C SER A 195 0.50 35.59 -20.36
N LEU A 196 1.39 34.60 -20.39
CA LEU A 196 2.42 34.51 -21.44
C LEU A 196 2.73 33.03 -21.75
N SER A 197 2.24 32.63 -22.92
CA SER A 197 2.59 31.41 -23.66
C SER A 197 3.86 31.66 -24.48
N ASN A 198 4.72 30.64 -24.50
CA ASN A 198 5.71 30.23 -25.51
C ASN A 198 6.80 31.18 -26.07
N SER A 199 7.94 30.53 -26.33
CA SER A 199 8.89 30.73 -27.45
C SER A 199 9.78 31.98 -27.46
N ASN A 200 10.97 31.90 -26.87
CA ASN A 200 12.26 31.76 -27.58
C ASN A 200 13.43 31.65 -26.56
N PRO A 201 14.52 30.91 -26.87
CA PRO A 201 15.74 30.88 -26.07
C PRO A 201 16.68 32.01 -26.51
N ASP A 202 17.17 32.80 -25.56
CA ASP A 202 18.54 33.34 -25.49
C ASP A 202 18.60 34.58 -24.57
N ILE A 203 19.52 34.48 -23.60
CA ILE A 203 20.18 35.58 -22.86
C ILE A 203 19.26 36.35 -21.89
N SER A 204 19.43 36.37 -20.57
CA SER A 204 20.62 36.35 -19.73
C SER A 204 20.20 36.02 -18.29
N GLY A 205 20.54 34.82 -17.82
CA GLY A 205 20.52 34.49 -16.40
C GLY A 205 21.91 34.74 -15.83
N THR A 206 22.01 35.61 -14.83
CA THR A 206 23.23 35.74 -14.00
C THR A 206 23.68 34.37 -13.52
N PRO A 207 24.98 34.02 -13.57
CA PRO A 207 25.42 32.69 -13.20
C PRO A 207 25.13 32.49 -11.71
N THR A 208 24.16 31.64 -11.39
CA THR A 208 24.04 31.07 -10.06
C THR A 208 25.34 30.30 -9.80
N SER A 209 25.93 30.51 -8.63
CA SER A 209 27.15 29.81 -8.21
C SER A 209 26.97 28.30 -8.41
N PRO A 210 27.99 27.55 -8.86
CA PRO A 210 27.94 26.08 -8.93
C PRO A 210 27.45 25.46 -7.61
N ASP A 211 27.72 26.13 -6.48
CA ASP A 211 27.29 25.70 -5.16
C ASP A 211 25.77 25.78 -4.92
N ASP A 212 25.04 26.65 -5.62
CA ASP A 212 23.58 26.78 -5.49
C ASP A 212 22.83 25.75 -6.35
N GLU A 213 23.35 25.41 -7.54
CA GLU A 213 22.86 24.26 -8.31
C GLU A 213 23.16 22.95 -7.59
N VAL A 214 24.36 22.81 -7.01
CA VAL A 214 24.72 21.64 -6.21
C VAL A 214 23.87 21.58 -4.94
N ARG A 215 23.55 22.69 -4.27
CA ARG A 215 22.59 22.72 -3.14
C ARG A 215 21.15 22.44 -3.55
N SER A 216 20.73 22.86 -4.74
CA SER A 216 19.43 22.52 -5.34
C SER A 216 19.36 21.03 -5.65
N ILE A 217 20.40 20.45 -6.25
CA ILE A 217 20.51 19.02 -6.61
C ILE A 217 20.66 18.14 -5.35
N ILE A 218 21.44 18.57 -4.35
CA ILE A 218 21.57 17.86 -3.06
C ILE A 218 20.28 18.01 -2.24
N GLY A 219 19.66 19.18 -2.23
CA GLY A 219 18.40 19.44 -1.55
C GLY A 219 17.17 18.79 -2.19
N SER A 220 17.25 18.40 -3.47
CA SER A 220 16.25 17.54 -4.14
C SER A 220 16.59 16.06 -3.95
N LYS A 221 17.85 15.63 -4.11
CA LYS A 221 18.30 14.25 -3.79
C LYS A 221 17.97 13.81 -2.36
N VAL A 222 18.12 14.69 -1.38
CA VAL A 222 17.84 14.38 0.04
C VAL A 222 16.33 14.39 0.33
N ARG A 223 15.51 15.12 -0.44
CA ARG A 223 14.05 15.05 -0.35
C ARG A 223 13.45 13.82 -1.03
N ASP A 224 14.13 13.29 -2.04
CA ASP A 224 13.77 12.05 -2.75
C ASP A 224 14.18 10.76 -1.99
N SER A 225 14.88 10.86 -0.85
CA SER A 225 15.37 9.70 -0.07
C SER A 225 14.47 9.31 1.11
N LYS A 226 13.18 9.67 1.08
CA LYS A 226 12.19 9.07 1.98
C LYS A 226 11.52 7.95 1.20
N ASP A 227 11.82 6.70 1.55
CA ASP A 227 11.27 5.53 0.87
C ASP A 227 9.75 5.64 0.83
N LEU A 228 9.20 5.82 -0.37
CA LEU A 228 7.77 5.99 -0.54
C LEU A 228 7.11 4.63 -0.35
N PHE A 229 6.09 4.56 0.52
CA PHE A 229 5.48 3.27 0.87
C PHE A 229 5.02 2.45 -0.35
N HIS A 230 4.46 3.09 -1.38
CA HIS A 230 4.03 2.35 -2.58
C HIS A 230 5.20 1.80 -3.39
N GLU A 231 6.34 2.50 -3.41
CA GLU A 231 7.55 2.04 -4.09
C GLU A 231 8.14 0.85 -3.34
N GLU A 232 8.30 0.97 -2.02
CA GLU A 232 8.82 -0.11 -1.21
C GLU A 232 7.87 -1.31 -1.17
N LEU A 233 6.55 -1.09 -1.13
CA LEU A 233 5.57 -2.17 -1.22
C LEU A 233 5.66 -2.92 -2.54
N ALA A 234 5.83 -2.20 -3.66
CA ALA A 234 6.02 -2.83 -4.97
C ALA A 234 7.33 -3.61 -5.02
N LEU A 235 8.44 -3.01 -4.58
CA LEU A 235 9.74 -3.64 -4.52
C LEU A 235 9.71 -4.92 -3.69
N GLN A 236 9.20 -4.85 -2.45
CA GLN A 236 9.13 -6.00 -1.54
C GLN A 236 8.27 -7.13 -2.11
N TRP A 237 7.19 -6.81 -2.82
CA TRP A 237 6.38 -7.83 -3.48
C TRP A 237 7.12 -8.46 -4.65
N VAL A 238 7.81 -7.68 -5.49
CA VAL A 238 8.60 -8.17 -6.63
C VAL A 238 9.70 -9.12 -6.18
N VAL A 239 10.43 -8.79 -5.11
CA VAL A 239 11.54 -9.62 -4.61
C VAL A 239 11.07 -10.78 -3.71
N SER A 240 9.80 -10.81 -3.31
CA SER A 240 9.25 -11.89 -2.48
C SER A 240 9.27 -13.24 -3.21
N SER A 241 9.53 -14.31 -2.45
CA SER A 241 9.56 -15.67 -2.99
C SER A 241 8.99 -16.69 -1.98
N GLY A 242 8.79 -17.93 -2.41
CA GLY A 242 8.29 -19.00 -1.55
C GLY A 242 6.93 -18.70 -0.93
N SER A 243 6.75 -19.07 0.35
CA SER A 243 5.49 -18.91 1.10
C SER A 243 5.06 -17.46 1.24
N VAL A 244 6.00 -16.52 1.29
CA VAL A 244 5.69 -15.08 1.43
C VAL A 244 4.94 -14.58 0.20
N ARG A 245 5.48 -14.89 -0.99
CA ARG A 245 4.84 -14.55 -2.27
C ARG A 245 3.47 -15.21 -2.37
N GLU A 246 3.37 -16.50 -2.06
CA GLU A 246 2.09 -17.21 -2.06
C GLU A 246 1.05 -16.56 -1.14
N GLY A 247 1.48 -16.14 0.05
CA GLY A 247 0.63 -15.41 0.99
C GLY A 247 0.16 -14.07 0.42
N ALA A 248 1.05 -13.29 -0.18
CA ALA A 248 0.68 -12.02 -0.80
C ALA A 248 -0.32 -12.21 -1.97
N LEU A 249 -0.15 -13.26 -2.79
CA LEU A 249 -1.04 -13.58 -3.90
C LEU A 249 -2.46 -13.99 -3.43
N GLN A 250 -2.58 -14.68 -2.30
CA GLN A 250 -3.89 -15.12 -1.76
C GLN A 250 -4.82 -13.93 -1.43
N GLN A 251 -4.26 -12.81 -0.97
CA GLN A 251 -5.00 -11.58 -0.64
C GLN A 251 -4.48 -10.39 -1.44
N ALA A 252 -4.19 -10.61 -2.73
CA ALA A 252 -3.60 -9.59 -3.60
C ALA A 252 -4.41 -8.28 -3.65
N TRP A 253 -5.76 -8.37 -3.57
CA TRP A 253 -6.64 -7.20 -3.52
C TRP A 253 -6.24 -6.20 -2.44
N PHE A 254 -5.86 -6.69 -1.25
CA PHE A 254 -5.51 -5.84 -0.11
C PHE A 254 -4.25 -5.03 -0.42
N PHE A 255 -3.23 -5.69 -0.94
CA PHE A 255 -1.95 -5.06 -1.26
C PHE A 255 -2.07 -4.10 -2.44
N PHE A 256 -2.84 -4.44 -3.46
CA PHE A 256 -3.10 -3.54 -4.58
C PHE A 256 -3.86 -2.29 -4.16
N GLU A 257 -4.95 -2.43 -3.40
CA GLU A 257 -5.72 -1.28 -2.89
C GLU A 257 -4.87 -0.39 -1.95
N LEU A 258 -4.06 -1.01 -1.10
CA LEU A 258 -3.14 -0.30 -0.21
C LEU A 258 -2.07 0.47 -1.01
N MET A 259 -1.54 -0.13 -2.07
CA MET A 259 -0.59 0.51 -2.99
C MET A 259 -1.23 1.69 -3.73
N VAL A 260 -2.42 1.51 -4.32
CA VAL A 260 -3.17 2.59 -5.00
C VAL A 260 -3.47 3.72 -4.03
N LYS A 261 -3.92 3.42 -2.82
CA LYS A 261 -4.19 4.44 -1.80
C LYS A 261 -2.94 5.21 -1.41
N SER A 262 -1.81 4.53 -1.25
CA SER A 262 -0.51 5.14 -1.00
C SER A 262 -0.05 6.04 -2.16
N ILE A 263 -0.24 5.61 -3.41
CA ILE A 263 0.03 6.42 -4.61
C ILE A 263 -0.81 7.71 -4.57
N ILE A 264 -2.12 7.60 -4.34
CA ILE A 264 -3.03 8.76 -4.29
C ILE A 264 -2.63 9.72 -3.18
N HIS A 265 -2.37 9.22 -1.97
CA HIS A 265 -1.91 10.06 -0.86
C HIS A 265 -0.59 10.76 -1.21
N HIS A 266 0.39 10.06 -1.80
CA HIS A 266 1.64 10.67 -2.23
C HIS A 266 1.41 11.81 -3.23
N LEU A 267 0.62 11.56 -4.29
CA LEU A 267 0.32 12.57 -5.29
C LEU A 267 -0.41 13.78 -4.70
N TYR A 268 -1.31 13.54 -3.74
CA TYR A 268 -2.04 14.60 -3.04
C TYR A 268 -1.10 15.45 -2.18
N PHE A 269 -0.32 14.84 -1.29
CA PHE A 269 0.57 15.57 -0.38
C PHE A 269 1.77 16.23 -1.06
N THR A 270 2.17 15.73 -2.23
CA THR A 270 3.24 16.35 -3.04
C THR A 270 2.72 17.32 -4.10
N GLU A 271 1.41 17.57 -4.14
CA GLU A 271 0.74 18.42 -5.14
C GLU A 271 1.02 18.00 -6.60
N ARG A 272 1.35 16.72 -6.82
CA ARG A 272 1.65 16.14 -8.15
C ARG A 272 0.42 15.67 -8.90
N LEU A 273 -0.78 15.76 -8.32
CA LEU A 273 -2.03 15.39 -9.00
C LEU A 273 -2.29 16.20 -10.27
N GLU A 274 -1.83 17.45 -10.34
CA GLU A 274 -1.95 18.30 -11.53
C GLU A 274 -0.77 18.17 -12.49
N SER A 275 0.32 17.51 -12.06
CA SER A 275 1.48 17.31 -12.94
C SER A 275 1.15 16.34 -14.09
N PRO A 276 1.80 16.49 -15.26
CA PRO A 276 1.66 15.55 -16.36
C PRO A 276 1.93 14.12 -15.90
N ARG A 277 1.04 13.19 -16.23
CA ARG A 277 1.08 11.82 -15.69
C ARG A 277 2.41 11.09 -15.92
N LYS A 278 3.10 11.41 -17.01
CA LYS A 278 4.42 10.87 -17.36
C LYS A 278 5.53 11.21 -16.38
N ASN A 279 5.37 12.30 -15.62
CA ASN A 279 6.40 12.83 -14.73
C ASN A 279 6.06 12.63 -13.24
N ARG A 280 4.99 11.90 -12.93
CA ARG A 280 4.50 11.70 -11.55
C ARG A 280 5.38 10.77 -10.73
N PHE A 281 6.01 9.79 -11.38
CA PHE A 281 6.68 8.66 -10.74
C PHE A 281 8.09 8.45 -11.31
N PRO A 282 9.03 7.97 -10.50
CA PRO A 282 10.37 7.61 -10.97
C PRO A 282 10.35 6.32 -11.80
N GLU A 283 11.28 6.20 -12.74
CA GLU A 283 11.39 5.05 -13.65
C GLU A 283 11.55 3.71 -12.90
N ARG A 284 12.33 3.70 -11.81
CA ARG A 284 12.49 2.51 -10.96
C ARG A 284 11.15 1.94 -10.49
N PHE A 285 10.26 2.79 -9.99
CA PHE A 285 8.94 2.34 -9.54
C PHE A 285 8.10 1.80 -10.71
N MET A 286 8.20 2.41 -11.89
CA MET A 286 7.52 1.94 -13.10
C MET A 286 8.02 0.55 -13.52
N ASP A 287 9.32 0.29 -13.39
CA ASP A 287 9.93 -1.01 -13.65
C ASP A 287 9.46 -2.06 -12.64
N ASP A 288 9.38 -1.70 -11.35
CA ASP A 288 8.86 -2.59 -10.30
C ASP A 288 7.40 -2.98 -10.56
N ILE A 289 6.54 -2.02 -10.94
CA ILE A 289 5.14 -2.31 -11.35
C ILE A 289 5.11 -3.22 -12.58
N THR A 290 5.98 -2.99 -13.56
CA THR A 290 6.05 -3.81 -14.78
C THR A 290 6.46 -5.24 -14.46
N ALA A 291 7.47 -5.43 -13.60
CA ALA A 291 7.91 -6.73 -13.13
C ALA A 291 6.82 -7.44 -12.33
N LEU A 292 6.13 -6.72 -11.43
CA LEU A 292 5.05 -7.26 -10.62
C LEU A 292 3.88 -7.76 -11.48
N VAL A 293 3.37 -6.94 -12.40
CA VAL A 293 2.28 -7.31 -13.30
C VAL A 293 2.67 -8.48 -14.19
N SER A 294 3.90 -8.47 -14.72
CA SER A 294 4.41 -9.57 -15.54
C SER A 294 4.52 -10.88 -14.78
N THR A 295 4.95 -10.84 -13.52
CA THR A 295 5.10 -12.01 -12.65
C THR A 295 3.74 -12.58 -12.26
N ILE A 296 2.79 -11.73 -11.86
CA ILE A 296 1.44 -12.14 -11.49
C ILE A 296 0.68 -12.70 -12.71
N ALA A 297 0.84 -12.10 -13.89
CA ALA A 297 0.28 -12.66 -15.13
C ALA A 297 0.83 -14.08 -15.39
N GLY A 298 2.14 -14.29 -15.16
CA GLY A 298 2.77 -15.61 -15.28
C GLY A 298 2.23 -16.62 -14.26
N ASP A 299 1.98 -16.18 -13.03
CA ASP A 299 1.37 -17.00 -11.97
C ASP A 299 -0.09 -17.38 -12.32
N ILE A 300 -0.89 -16.46 -12.84
CA ILE A 300 -2.25 -16.74 -13.34
C ILE A 300 -2.20 -17.81 -14.45
N VAL A 301 -1.31 -17.62 -15.42
CA VAL A 301 -1.15 -18.50 -16.59
C VAL A 301 -0.54 -19.85 -16.25
N SER A 302 0.28 -19.96 -15.21
CA SER A 302 0.86 -21.25 -14.79
C SER A 302 -0.11 -22.09 -13.97
N ARG A 303 -1.05 -21.45 -13.27
CA ARG A 303 -1.92 -22.12 -12.30
C ARG A 303 -3.32 -22.46 -12.84
N PHE A 304 -3.76 -21.86 -13.95
CA PHE A 304 -5.12 -21.94 -14.53
C PHE A 304 -5.82 -23.32 -14.54
N GLN A 305 -5.08 -24.43 -14.55
CA GLN A 305 -5.63 -25.79 -14.58
C GLN A 305 -6.21 -26.23 -13.23
N LYS A 306 -5.71 -25.69 -12.11
CA LYS A 306 -6.30 -25.91 -10.80
C LYS A 306 -7.47 -24.95 -10.68
N VAL A 307 -8.70 -25.39 -10.95
CA VAL A 307 -9.91 -24.57 -10.79
C VAL A 307 -10.10 -24.21 -9.31
N ASN A 308 -9.36 -23.21 -8.86
CA ASN A 308 -9.37 -22.70 -7.50
C ASN A 308 -9.98 -21.30 -7.51
N LYS A 309 -10.89 -21.04 -6.57
CA LYS A 309 -11.47 -19.70 -6.36
C LYS A 309 -10.40 -18.60 -6.24
N ASP A 310 -9.21 -18.96 -5.77
CA ASP A 310 -8.08 -18.06 -5.58
C ASP A 310 -7.53 -17.46 -6.89
N GLN A 311 -7.64 -18.19 -8.01
CA GLN A 311 -7.16 -17.69 -9.31
C GLN A 311 -8.08 -16.63 -9.90
N LEU A 312 -9.39 -16.83 -9.74
CA LEU A 312 -10.38 -15.82 -10.11
C LEU A 312 -10.18 -14.55 -9.28
N LYS A 313 -9.89 -14.71 -7.98
CA LYS A 313 -9.60 -13.58 -7.08
C LYS A 313 -8.38 -12.78 -7.53
N ILE A 314 -7.23 -13.43 -7.80
CA ILE A 314 -6.02 -12.69 -8.21
C ILE A 314 -6.18 -12.04 -9.59
N ASN A 315 -6.84 -12.71 -10.54
CA ASN A 315 -7.12 -12.14 -11.85
C ASN A 315 -7.99 -10.88 -11.74
N THR A 316 -9.04 -10.97 -10.92
CA THR A 316 -9.95 -9.85 -10.62
C THR A 316 -9.20 -8.71 -9.92
N SER A 317 -8.36 -9.03 -8.93
CA SER A 317 -7.57 -8.05 -8.17
C SER A 317 -6.58 -7.29 -9.07
N LEU A 318 -5.88 -8.01 -9.95
CA LEU A 318 -4.98 -7.40 -10.93
C LEU A 318 -5.75 -6.50 -11.92
N ALA A 319 -6.94 -6.93 -12.36
CA ALA A 319 -7.76 -6.14 -13.29
C ALA A 319 -8.23 -4.83 -12.65
N PHE A 320 -8.70 -4.86 -11.39
CA PHE A 320 -9.07 -3.64 -10.65
C PHE A 320 -7.86 -2.75 -10.41
N PHE A 321 -6.72 -3.32 -10.03
CA PHE A 321 -5.48 -2.55 -9.87
C PHE A 321 -5.12 -1.78 -11.15
N LEU A 322 -5.11 -2.46 -12.30
CA LEU A 322 -4.82 -1.79 -13.58
C LEU A 322 -5.91 -0.78 -13.98
N ASN A 323 -7.16 -1.03 -13.64
CA ASN A 323 -8.25 -0.07 -13.81
C ASN A 323 -7.98 1.21 -12.99
N ASP A 324 -7.62 1.08 -11.71
CA ASP A 324 -7.32 2.22 -10.83
C ASP A 324 -6.07 3.00 -11.31
N LEU A 325 -5.05 2.30 -11.81
CA LEU A 325 -3.85 2.93 -12.36
C LEU A 325 -4.15 3.83 -13.57
N LEU A 326 -5.21 3.56 -14.35
CA LEU A 326 -5.65 4.44 -15.45
C LEU A 326 -6.05 5.84 -14.97
N SER A 327 -6.37 6.02 -13.69
CA SER A 327 -6.72 7.31 -13.10
C SER A 327 -5.47 8.10 -12.66
N VAL A 328 -4.44 7.41 -12.16
CA VAL A 328 -3.30 8.04 -11.46
C VAL A 328 -1.99 8.04 -12.26
N MET A 329 -1.77 7.07 -13.15
CA MET A 329 -0.55 6.91 -13.96
C MET A 329 -0.73 7.29 -15.44
N ASP A 330 0.38 7.33 -16.19
CA ASP A 330 0.35 7.51 -17.65
C ASP A 330 -0.43 6.37 -18.31
N ARG A 331 -1.45 6.72 -19.12
CA ARG A 331 -2.33 5.73 -19.74
C ARG A 331 -1.58 4.84 -20.73
N GLY A 332 -0.60 5.38 -21.46
CA GLY A 332 0.20 4.61 -22.41
C GLY A 332 1.04 3.53 -21.72
N PHE A 333 1.61 3.86 -20.56
CA PHE A 333 2.26 2.90 -19.68
C PHE A 333 1.28 1.81 -19.21
N VAL A 334 0.11 2.18 -18.67
CA VAL A 334 -0.88 1.20 -18.18
C VAL A 334 -1.40 0.29 -19.32
N PHE A 335 -1.60 0.81 -20.53
CA PHE A 335 -1.93 -0.01 -21.70
C PHE A 335 -0.83 -1.00 -22.07
N THR A 336 0.44 -0.65 -21.82
CA THR A 336 1.55 -1.59 -22.00
C THR A 336 1.46 -2.74 -21.00
N LEU A 337 1.10 -2.47 -19.74
CA LEU A 337 0.86 -3.51 -18.73
C LEU A 337 -0.32 -4.43 -19.10
N ILE A 338 -1.44 -3.85 -19.54
CA ILE A 338 -2.62 -4.58 -20.03
C ILE A 338 -2.23 -5.48 -21.22
N LYS A 339 -1.45 -4.94 -22.17
CA LYS A 339 -0.93 -5.69 -23.32
C LYS A 339 -0.02 -6.84 -22.89
N THR A 340 0.82 -6.65 -21.88
CA THR A 340 1.69 -7.71 -21.34
C THR A 340 0.87 -8.86 -20.76
N TYR A 341 -0.10 -8.57 -19.90
CA TYR A 341 -1.04 -9.57 -19.38
C TYR A 341 -1.75 -10.30 -20.54
N TRP A 342 -2.33 -9.55 -21.47
CA TRP A 342 -3.06 -10.11 -22.61
C TRP A 342 -2.20 -11.05 -23.46
N LYS A 343 -0.95 -10.66 -23.74
CA LYS A 343 0.00 -11.46 -24.51
C LYS A 343 0.30 -12.78 -23.81
N GLN A 344 0.56 -12.76 -22.49
CA GLN A 344 0.88 -13.97 -21.75
C GLN A 344 -0.30 -14.95 -21.72
N VAL A 345 -1.51 -14.48 -21.38
CA VAL A 345 -2.72 -15.30 -21.35
C VAL A 345 -3.05 -15.84 -22.74
N SER A 346 -3.00 -14.99 -23.77
CA SER A 346 -3.30 -15.40 -25.14
C SER A 346 -2.32 -16.43 -25.67
N THR A 347 -1.02 -16.28 -25.37
CA THR A 347 0.01 -17.26 -25.77
C THR A 347 -0.31 -18.65 -25.22
N LYS A 348 -0.69 -18.74 -23.95
CA LYS A 348 -1.07 -20.03 -23.34
C LYS A 348 -2.40 -20.55 -23.85
N LEU A 349 -3.37 -19.66 -24.07
CA LEU A 349 -4.69 -20.00 -24.61
C LEU A 349 -4.57 -20.57 -26.03
N TYR A 350 -3.75 -20.00 -26.90
CA TYR A 350 -3.54 -20.56 -28.24
C TYR A 350 -2.82 -21.91 -28.22
N ALA A 351 -1.92 -22.11 -27.25
CA ALA A 351 -1.21 -23.38 -27.11
C ALA A 351 -2.11 -24.53 -26.60
N LEU A 352 -3.12 -24.23 -25.78
CA LEU A 352 -3.89 -25.26 -25.05
C LEU A 352 -5.40 -25.25 -25.32
N GLN A 353 -5.93 -24.22 -26.00
CA GLN A 353 -7.36 -24.01 -26.31
C GLN A 353 -8.28 -24.24 -25.10
N ASN A 354 -7.93 -23.63 -23.97
CA ASN A 354 -8.63 -23.86 -22.70
C ASN A 354 -9.71 -22.80 -22.42
N PRO A 355 -10.98 -23.18 -22.15
CA PRO A 355 -12.08 -22.25 -21.92
C PRO A 355 -11.94 -21.43 -20.63
N THR A 356 -11.23 -21.93 -19.61
CA THR A 356 -10.98 -21.19 -18.35
C THR A 356 -10.03 -20.02 -18.57
N LEU A 357 -9.04 -20.17 -19.45
CA LEU A 357 -8.18 -19.04 -19.83
C LEU A 357 -8.96 -17.99 -20.63
N GLU A 358 -9.95 -18.44 -21.40
CA GLU A 358 -10.82 -17.52 -22.14
C GLU A 358 -11.71 -16.71 -21.20
N SER A 359 -12.33 -17.36 -20.20
CA SER A 359 -13.13 -16.66 -19.20
C SER A 359 -12.31 -15.67 -18.37
N LEU A 360 -11.13 -16.07 -17.87
CA LEU A 360 -10.21 -15.18 -17.14
C LEU A 360 -9.87 -13.93 -17.95
N ARG A 361 -9.59 -14.11 -19.25
CA ARG A 361 -9.26 -13.03 -20.18
C ARG A 361 -10.44 -12.08 -20.39
N LEU A 362 -11.65 -12.61 -20.56
CA LEU A 362 -12.86 -11.82 -20.76
C LEU A 362 -13.26 -11.06 -19.48
N ASP A 363 -13.18 -11.71 -18.31
CA ASP A 363 -13.44 -11.08 -17.02
C ASP A 363 -12.45 -9.94 -16.74
N PHE A 364 -11.17 -10.17 -17.01
CA PHE A 364 -10.14 -9.15 -16.91
C PHE A 364 -10.44 -7.95 -17.81
N LEU A 365 -10.74 -8.19 -19.10
CA LEU A 365 -11.08 -7.11 -20.03
C LEU A 365 -12.33 -6.36 -19.59
N ARG A 366 -13.37 -7.06 -19.12
CA ARG A 366 -14.62 -6.43 -18.67
C ARG A 366 -14.33 -5.39 -17.57
N ILE A 367 -13.49 -5.73 -16.61
CA ILE A 367 -13.12 -4.83 -15.50
C ILE A 367 -12.26 -3.66 -16.01
N VAL A 368 -11.25 -3.92 -16.83
CA VAL A 368 -10.40 -2.84 -17.34
C VAL A 368 -11.19 -1.87 -18.24
N CYS A 369 -12.14 -2.39 -19.03
CA CYS A 369 -13.01 -1.60 -19.90
C CYS A 369 -14.08 -0.80 -19.15
N SER A 370 -14.36 -1.11 -17.88
CA SER A 370 -15.36 -0.37 -17.09
C SER A 370 -14.82 0.95 -16.53
N HIS A 371 -13.62 1.39 -16.92
CA HIS A 371 -13.05 2.68 -16.51
C HIS A 371 -13.89 3.86 -17.05
N GLU A 372 -14.09 4.87 -16.20
CA GLU A 372 -15.04 5.99 -16.37
C GLU A 372 -14.86 6.82 -17.65
N HIS A 373 -13.71 6.72 -18.32
CA HIS A 373 -13.47 7.38 -19.59
C HIS A 373 -13.33 6.34 -20.68
N TYR A 374 -14.27 6.31 -21.64
CA TYR A 374 -14.28 5.46 -22.83
C TYR A 374 -12.87 5.03 -23.28
N VAL A 375 -12.45 3.85 -22.83
CA VAL A 375 -11.22 3.24 -23.31
C VAL A 375 -11.55 2.58 -24.63
N THR A 376 -11.22 3.23 -25.74
CA THR A 376 -11.30 2.59 -27.07
C THR A 376 -10.21 1.53 -27.16
N LEU A 377 -10.52 0.30 -26.71
CA LEU A 377 -9.64 -0.84 -26.92
C LEU A 377 -9.72 -1.29 -28.37
N ASN A 378 -8.75 -0.88 -29.18
CA ASN A 378 -8.53 -1.44 -30.52
C ASN A 378 -7.93 -2.86 -30.37
N LEU A 379 -8.76 -3.82 -29.96
CA LEU A 379 -8.36 -5.21 -29.85
C LEU A 379 -8.22 -5.83 -31.24
N PRO A 380 -7.14 -6.58 -31.53
CA PRO A 380 -7.07 -7.43 -32.70
C PRO A 380 -8.09 -8.55 -32.54
N CYS A 381 -9.29 -8.34 -33.07
CA CYS A 381 -10.28 -9.39 -33.21
C CYS A 381 -9.82 -10.31 -34.36
N SER A 382 -9.56 -11.58 -34.08
CA SER A 382 -9.23 -12.58 -35.10
C SER A 382 -10.32 -12.62 -36.17
N LEU A 383 -9.90 -12.84 -37.43
CA LEU A 383 -10.63 -12.82 -38.70
C LEU A 383 -11.94 -13.66 -38.74
N LEU A 384 -12.96 -13.28 -38.00
CA LEU A 384 -14.33 -13.72 -38.24
C LEU A 384 -15.04 -12.59 -38.99
N THR A 385 -15.10 -12.73 -40.31
CA THR A 385 -16.02 -11.94 -41.13
C THR A 385 -17.44 -12.19 -40.63
N PRO A 386 -18.16 -11.18 -40.11
CA PRO A 386 -19.57 -11.34 -39.83
C PRO A 386 -20.33 -11.52 -41.16
N PRO A 387 -21.44 -12.29 -41.19
CA PRO A 387 -22.29 -12.36 -42.36
C PRO A 387 -22.78 -10.95 -42.73
N ALA A 388 -22.80 -10.65 -44.02
CA ALA A 388 -23.25 -9.36 -44.54
C ALA A 388 -24.68 -9.08 -44.08
N SER A 389 -24.91 -7.86 -43.58
CA SER A 389 -26.26 -7.42 -43.20
C SER A 389 -27.17 -7.38 -44.45
N PRO A 390 -28.45 -7.76 -44.35
CA PRO A 390 -29.36 -7.83 -45.50
C PRO A 390 -29.94 -6.46 -45.93
N SER A 391 -29.43 -5.33 -45.44
CA SER A 391 -29.99 -4.00 -45.72
C SER A 391 -28.94 -3.06 -46.32
N PRO A 392 -29.02 -2.69 -47.61
CA PRO A 392 -28.11 -1.70 -48.18
C PRO A 392 -28.61 -0.28 -47.87
N SER A 393 -27.91 0.41 -46.97
CA SER A 393 -28.12 1.85 -46.72
C SER A 393 -27.39 2.66 -47.81
N VAL A 394 -28.12 3.45 -48.60
CA VAL A 394 -27.61 4.22 -49.76
C VAL A 394 -26.91 5.53 -49.32
N SER A 395 -26.17 5.53 -48.21
CA SER A 395 -25.55 6.75 -47.68
C SER A 395 -24.20 6.49 -47.02
N SER A 396 -23.27 5.88 -47.75
CA SER A 396 -21.85 5.84 -47.35
C SER A 396 -20.96 5.36 -48.51
N ALA A 397 -21.02 6.03 -49.66
CA ALA A 397 -20.17 5.71 -50.82
C ALA A 397 -18.81 6.44 -50.82
N THR A 398 -18.36 7.03 -49.69
CA THR A 398 -17.09 7.78 -49.68
C THR A 398 -16.24 7.65 -48.41
N SER A 399 -16.50 6.68 -47.53
CA SER A 399 -15.65 6.42 -46.36
C SER A 399 -14.93 5.08 -46.48
N GLN A 400 -13.83 5.03 -47.24
CA GLN A 400 -12.93 3.86 -47.31
C GLN A 400 -12.05 3.66 -46.06
N VAL A 401 -12.36 4.30 -44.94
CA VAL A 401 -11.67 4.04 -43.66
C VAL A 401 -12.73 3.90 -42.57
N SER A 402 -13.25 2.70 -42.41
CA SER A 402 -13.95 2.27 -41.20
C SER A 402 -13.45 0.88 -40.86
N GLN A 403 -12.22 0.84 -40.32
CA GLN A 403 -11.81 -0.29 -39.49
C GLN A 403 -12.73 -0.31 -38.27
N LYS A 404 -13.31 -1.48 -38.04
CA LYS A 404 -14.33 -1.77 -37.03
C LYS A 404 -13.84 -1.43 -35.62
N ASN A 405 -14.24 -0.27 -35.12
CA ASN A 405 -14.30 -0.02 -33.68
C ASN A 405 -15.58 -0.67 -33.17
N LEU A 406 -15.46 -1.79 -32.45
CA LEU A 406 -16.58 -2.37 -31.71
C LEU A 406 -16.81 -1.52 -30.46
N PHE A 407 -17.87 -0.73 -30.48
CA PHE A 407 -18.35 0.02 -29.33
C PHE A 407 -19.26 -0.89 -28.49
N LEU A 408 -18.83 -1.26 -27.28
CA LEU A 408 -19.72 -1.83 -26.28
C LEU A 408 -20.32 -0.68 -25.47
N LYS A 409 -21.57 -0.34 -25.79
CA LYS A 409 -22.45 0.45 -24.92
C LYS A 409 -22.84 -0.45 -23.75
N SER A 410 -22.49 -0.08 -22.52
CA SER A 410 -23.21 -0.62 -21.36
C SER A 410 -24.57 0.06 -21.34
N ILE A 411 -25.64 -0.74 -21.32
CA ILE A 411 -26.90 -0.33 -20.68
C ILE A 411 -26.64 -0.30 -19.17
#